data_AF-A0A1A3BPW0-F1
#
_entry.id   AF-A0A1A3BPW0-F1
#
_cell.length_a   1.000
_cell.length_b   1.000
_cell.length_c   1.000
_cell.angle_alpha   90.00
_cell.angle_beta   90.00
_cell.angle_gamma   90.00
#
_symmetry.space_group_name_H-M   'P 1'
#
loop_
_entity.id
_entity.type
_entity.pdbx_description
1 polymer ?
#
loop_
_entity_poly.entity_id
_entity_poly.type
_entity_poly.pdbx_seq_one_letter_code
_entity_poly.pdbx_strand_id
1 'polypeptide(L)'
;MSLAQLESQIEDLRAQAASIQKLSARTSDSLANDATLSDVGRQAKRDAERDRTRNQLRDLRKKETELIEAKKQTLEKRLFGLSSVTSSDPGQVLLYRDSQDRAARLNQSDEAAQVFAAALRSDDKILAAAVLGRALNAGWTSIINEYVKHNPSASEDLKDLARLRRYQSFEATIAYAWGA
;
A
#
# COMPACT_ATOMS: atom_id res chain seq x y z
N MET A 1 -7.23 11.59 6.57
CA MET A 1 -6.46 12.07 5.41
C MET A 1 -7.13 11.60 4.12
N SER A 2 -7.38 12.51 3.18
CA SER A 2 -7.89 12.16 1.84
C SER A 2 -6.81 11.49 1.00
N LEU A 3 -7.19 10.86 -0.12
CA LEU A 3 -6.19 10.33 -1.05
C LEU A 3 -5.32 11.46 -1.64
N ALA A 4 -5.92 12.59 -2.02
CA ALA A 4 -5.18 13.73 -2.55
C ALA A 4 -4.11 14.27 -1.58
N GLN A 5 -4.41 14.31 -0.28
CA GLN A 5 -3.44 14.69 0.74
C GLN A 5 -2.29 13.69 0.84
N LEU A 6 -2.57 12.38 0.73
CA LEU A 6 -1.54 11.35 0.70
C LEU A 6 -0.65 11.50 -0.55
N GLU A 7 -1.26 11.69 -1.72
CA GLU A 7 -0.54 11.85 -2.99
C GLU A 7 0.41 13.05 -2.94
N SER A 8 -0.04 14.18 -2.39
CA SER A 8 0.81 15.35 -2.15
C SER A 8 1.99 15.03 -1.21
N GLN A 9 1.76 14.31 -0.11
CA GLN A 9 2.84 13.93 0.81
C GLN A 9 3.86 12.99 0.17
N ILE A 10 3.39 12.04 -0.66
CA ILE A 10 4.27 11.14 -1.42
C ILE A 10 5.12 11.95 -2.42
N GLU A 11 4.51 12.89 -3.13
CA GLU A 11 5.23 13.78 -4.06
C GLU A 11 6.31 14.59 -3.34
N ASP A 12 6.01 15.14 -2.16
CA ASP A 12 6.98 15.88 -1.34
C ASP A 12 8.15 15.00 -0.87
N LEU A 13 7.88 13.75 -0.47
CA LEU A 13 8.93 12.79 -0.09
C LEU A 13 9.84 12.46 -1.28
N ARG A 14 9.26 12.28 -2.47
CA ARG A 14 10.01 12.01 -3.70
C ARG A 14 10.83 13.22 -4.16
N ALA A 15 10.28 14.43 -4.02
CA ALA A 15 11.01 15.67 -4.30
C ALA A 15 12.21 15.86 -3.34
N GLN A 16 12.04 15.50 -2.07
CA GLN A 16 13.14 15.46 -1.09
C GLN A 16 14.21 14.43 -1.48
N ALA A 17 13.80 13.22 -1.87
CA ALA A 17 14.73 12.18 -2.31
C ALA A 17 15.54 12.63 -3.54
N ALA A 18 14.88 13.23 -4.53
CA ALA A 18 15.54 13.77 -5.73
C ALA A 18 16.53 14.89 -5.37
N SER A 19 16.19 15.75 -4.41
CA SER A 19 17.08 16.81 -3.92
C SER A 19 18.32 16.24 -3.22
N ILE A 20 18.15 15.21 -2.40
CA ILE A 20 19.26 14.49 -1.74
C ILE A 20 20.19 13.85 -2.77
N GLN A 21 19.64 13.17 -3.77
CA GLN A 21 20.43 12.57 -4.85
C GLN A 21 21.24 13.62 -5.62
N LYS A 22 20.61 14.74 -5.98
CA LYS A 22 21.28 15.85 -6.67
C LYS A 22 22.40 16.46 -5.83
N LEU A 23 22.19 16.62 -4.52
CA LEU A 23 23.21 17.10 -3.61
C LEU A 23 24.37 16.09 -3.50
N SER A 24 24.06 14.81 -3.29
CA SER A 24 25.04 13.74 -3.17
C SER A 24 25.93 13.61 -4.42
N ALA A 25 25.36 13.77 -5.61
CA ALA A 25 26.11 13.81 -6.87
C ALA A 25 27.12 14.97 -6.89
N ARG A 26 26.67 16.19 -6.54
CA ARG A 26 27.55 17.37 -6.45
C ARG A 26 28.64 17.20 -5.40
N THR A 27 28.31 16.63 -4.24
CA THR A 27 29.28 16.33 -3.18
C THR A 27 30.31 15.32 -3.69
N SER A 28 29.88 14.27 -4.39
CA SER A 28 30.77 13.25 -4.96
C SER A 28 31.73 13.84 -5.98
N ASP A 29 31.25 14.73 -6.86
CA ASP A 29 32.08 15.46 -7.83
C ASP A 29 33.07 16.38 -7.13
N SER A 30 32.65 17.09 -6.08
CA SER A 30 33.54 17.94 -5.28
C SER A 30 34.62 17.13 -4.60
N LEU A 31 34.28 15.96 -4.03
CA LEU A 31 35.24 15.07 -3.39
C LEU A 31 36.22 14.47 -4.41
N ALA A 32 35.77 14.21 -5.64
CA ALA A 32 36.64 13.69 -6.69
C ALA A 32 37.70 14.71 -7.13
N ASN A 33 37.35 16.00 -7.11
CA ASN A 33 38.23 17.09 -7.56
C ASN A 33 39.00 17.78 -6.41
N ASP A 34 38.85 17.32 -5.17
CA ASP A 34 39.53 17.90 -4.01
C ASP A 34 41.02 17.50 -3.97
N ALA A 35 41.89 18.44 -4.31
CA ALA A 35 43.34 18.27 -4.35
C ALA A 35 44.00 18.15 -2.95
N THR A 36 43.27 18.47 -1.88
CA THR A 36 43.80 18.39 -0.51
C THR A 36 43.71 16.99 0.10
N LEU A 37 43.01 16.06 -0.57
CA LEU A 37 42.82 14.70 -0.12
C LEU A 37 43.80 13.73 -0.76
N SER A 38 44.25 12.74 0.02
CA SER A 38 44.87 11.53 -0.51
C SER A 38 43.81 10.63 -1.15
N ASP A 39 44.24 9.63 -1.93
CA ASP A 39 43.31 8.67 -2.53
C ASP A 39 42.50 7.89 -1.49
N VAL A 40 43.16 7.48 -0.40
CA VAL A 40 42.51 6.81 0.74
C VAL A 40 41.51 7.76 1.42
N GLY A 41 41.88 9.03 1.61
CA GLY A 41 41.00 10.05 2.20
C GLY A 41 39.78 10.36 1.32
N ARG A 42 39.97 10.43 -0.01
CA ARG A 42 38.87 10.56 -0.98
C ARG A 42 37.92 9.38 -0.89
N GLN A 43 38.46 8.16 -0.89
CA GLN A 43 37.65 6.96 -0.83
C GLN A 43 36.82 6.91 0.47
N ALA A 44 37.45 7.14 1.63
CA ALA A 44 36.76 7.15 2.91
C ALA A 44 35.64 8.20 2.97
N LYS A 45 35.86 9.42 2.45
CA LYS A 45 34.81 10.46 2.39
C LYS A 45 33.67 10.10 1.44
N ARG A 46 33.97 9.49 0.28
CA ARG A 46 32.95 9.04 -0.67
C ARG A 46 32.09 7.92 -0.06
N ASP A 47 32.70 6.98 0.63
CA ASP A 47 31.96 5.89 1.28
C ASP A 47 31.07 6.43 2.41
N ALA A 48 31.58 7.36 3.23
CA ALA A 48 30.78 8.02 4.26
C ALA A 48 29.58 8.82 3.67
N GLU A 49 29.78 9.55 2.58
CA GLU A 49 28.69 10.27 1.89
C GLU A 49 27.68 9.32 1.27
N ARG A 50 28.14 8.22 0.68
CA ARG A 50 27.27 7.15 0.14
C ARG A 50 26.40 6.56 1.24
N ASP A 51 26.99 6.21 2.38
CA ASP A 51 26.28 5.62 3.52
C ASP A 51 25.24 6.59 4.10
N ARG A 52 25.63 7.86 4.26
CA ARG A 52 24.70 8.92 4.68
C ARG A 52 23.52 9.05 3.72
N THR A 53 23.80 9.15 2.42
CA THR A 53 22.78 9.29 1.37
C THR A 53 21.86 8.07 1.36
N ARG A 54 22.43 6.86 1.43
CA ARG A 54 21.67 5.59 1.48
C ARG A 54 20.71 5.57 2.67
N ASN A 55 21.18 5.95 3.86
CA ASN A 55 20.35 5.99 5.06
C ASN A 55 19.21 7.00 4.93
N GLN A 56 19.48 8.21 4.44
CA GLN A 56 18.43 9.23 4.24
C GLN A 56 17.37 8.77 3.23
N LEU A 57 17.79 8.18 2.11
CA LEU A 57 16.85 7.67 1.10
C LEU A 57 16.04 6.49 1.62
N ARG A 58 16.66 5.59 2.41
CA ARG A 58 15.95 4.49 3.08
C ARG A 58 14.87 5.01 4.02
N ASP A 59 15.19 6.04 4.81
CA ASP A 59 14.24 6.60 5.77
C ASP A 59 13.05 7.30 5.07
N LEU A 60 13.29 7.99 3.95
CA LEU A 60 12.21 8.57 3.14
C LEU A 60 11.30 7.49 2.53
N ARG A 61 11.89 6.41 1.99
CA ARG A 61 11.13 5.26 1.46
C ARG A 61 10.31 4.56 2.53
N LYS A 62 10.88 4.41 3.73
CA LYS A 62 10.16 3.85 4.88
C LYS A 62 8.92 4.68 5.21
N LYS A 63 9.06 6.01 5.26
CA LYS A 63 7.93 6.93 5.48
C LYS A 63 6.88 6.83 4.39
N GLU A 64 7.28 6.77 3.11
CA GLU A 64 6.35 6.59 1.99
C GLU A 64 5.55 5.28 2.15
N THR A 65 6.23 4.17 2.44
CA THR A 65 5.60 2.87 2.70
C THR A 65 4.61 2.93 3.87
N GLU A 66 5.02 3.54 4.99
CA GLU A 66 4.17 3.68 6.18
C GLU A 66 2.91 4.49 5.90
N LEU A 67 3.01 5.58 5.14
CA LEU A 67 1.86 6.41 4.76
C LEU A 67 0.88 5.65 3.86
N ILE A 68 1.39 4.90 2.88
CA ILE A 68 0.59 4.08 1.97
C ILE A 68 -0.13 2.98 2.75
N GLU A 69 0.59 2.22 3.59
CA GLU A 69 0.01 1.13 4.40
C GLU A 69 -1.02 1.66 5.40
N ALA A 70 -0.76 2.79 6.08
CA ALA A 70 -1.72 3.38 7.01
C ALA A 70 -3.03 3.79 6.31
N LYS A 71 -2.94 4.38 5.10
CA LYS A 71 -4.12 4.73 4.32
C LYS A 71 -4.86 3.48 3.82
N LYS A 72 -4.13 2.47 3.34
CA LYS A 72 -4.69 1.18 2.92
C LYS A 72 -5.45 0.52 4.06
N GLN A 73 -4.85 0.38 5.24
CA GLN A 73 -5.50 -0.18 6.42
C GLN A 73 -6.76 0.58 6.82
N THR A 74 -6.75 1.92 6.71
CA THR A 74 -7.92 2.75 7.00
C THR A 74 -9.07 2.44 6.02
N LEU A 75 -8.77 2.32 4.73
CA LEU A 75 -9.77 2.00 3.70
C LEU A 75 -10.28 0.56 3.84
N GLU A 76 -9.39 -0.41 4.06
CA GLU A 76 -9.73 -1.81 4.30
C GLU A 76 -10.60 -1.95 5.56
N LYS A 77 -10.30 -1.23 6.64
CA LYS A 77 -11.15 -1.22 7.84
C LYS A 77 -12.53 -0.64 7.56
N ARG A 78 -12.65 0.38 6.71
CA ARG A 78 -13.94 0.98 6.35
C ARG A 78 -14.77 0.07 5.45
N LEU A 79 -14.13 -0.66 4.53
CA LEU A 79 -14.79 -1.54 3.58
C LEU A 79 -15.10 -2.93 4.12
N PHE A 80 -14.20 -3.49 4.94
CA PHE A 80 -14.24 -4.89 5.38
C PHE A 80 -14.33 -5.04 6.89
N GLY A 81 -13.98 -4.01 7.66
CA GLY A 81 -13.93 -4.12 9.11
C GLY A 81 -15.31 -4.18 9.76
N LEU A 82 -15.38 -4.87 10.90
CA LEU A 82 -16.52 -4.72 11.80
C LEU A 82 -16.58 -3.28 12.32
N SER A 83 -17.76 -2.68 12.24
CA SER A 83 -18.01 -1.40 12.91
C SER A 83 -17.82 -1.56 14.42
N SER A 84 -17.47 -0.47 15.11
CA SER A 84 -17.29 -0.49 16.57
C SER A 84 -18.53 -0.97 17.34
N VAL A 85 -19.72 -0.81 16.75
CA VAL A 85 -21.01 -1.23 17.31
C VAL A 85 -21.27 -2.73 17.06
N THR A 86 -20.84 -3.27 15.92
CA THR A 86 -20.95 -4.71 15.62
C THR A 86 -19.82 -5.52 16.26
N SER A 87 -18.67 -4.92 16.59
CA SER A 87 -17.55 -5.62 17.23
C SER A 87 -17.78 -5.95 18.72
N SER A 88 -18.78 -5.35 19.38
CA SER A 88 -19.11 -5.64 20.78
C SER A 88 -20.03 -6.85 20.96
N ASP A 89 -20.61 -7.38 19.88
CA ASP A 89 -21.37 -8.63 19.90
C ASP A 89 -20.44 -9.80 19.54
N PRO A 90 -20.17 -10.74 20.47
CA PRO A 90 -19.36 -11.92 20.20
C PRO A 90 -19.85 -12.75 19.01
N GLY A 91 -21.17 -12.80 18.77
CA GLY A 91 -21.75 -13.52 17.64
C GLY A 91 -21.31 -12.94 16.29
N GLN A 92 -21.30 -11.61 16.17
CA GLN A 92 -20.84 -10.93 14.95
C GLN A 92 -19.33 -11.12 14.73
N VAL A 93 -18.53 -11.16 15.80
CA VAL A 93 -17.09 -11.44 15.71
C VAL A 93 -16.83 -12.86 15.19
N LEU A 94 -17.60 -13.85 15.65
CA LEU A 94 -17.51 -15.21 15.15
C LEU A 94 -17.95 -15.33 13.69
N LEU A 95 -19.09 -14.72 13.32
CA LEU A 95 -19.57 -14.68 11.93
C LEU A 95 -18.56 -14.01 11.00
N TYR A 96 -17.92 -12.94 11.46
CA TYR A 96 -16.84 -12.29 10.73
C TYR A 96 -15.67 -13.23 10.47
N ARG A 97 -15.18 -13.93 11.50
CA ARG A 97 -14.09 -14.89 11.35
C ARG A 97 -14.46 -16.03 10.40
N ASP A 98 -15.64 -16.62 10.57
CA ASP A 98 -16.15 -17.67 9.67
C ASP A 98 -16.22 -17.18 8.22
N SER A 99 -16.74 -15.98 8.00
CA SER A 99 -16.84 -15.38 6.68
C SER A 99 -15.47 -15.14 6.04
N GLN A 100 -14.49 -14.67 6.80
CA GLN A 100 -13.11 -14.50 6.33
C GLN A 100 -12.48 -15.84 5.96
N ASP A 101 -12.63 -16.86 6.81
CA ASP A 101 -12.10 -18.20 6.56
C ASP A 101 -12.75 -18.85 5.33
N ARG A 102 -14.06 -18.68 5.16
CA ARG A 102 -14.80 -19.16 3.99
C ARG A 102 -14.35 -18.45 2.72
N ALA A 103 -14.22 -17.13 2.75
CA ALA A 103 -13.76 -16.35 1.60
C ALA A 103 -12.31 -16.70 1.21
N ALA A 104 -11.44 -16.97 2.18
CA ALA A 104 -10.04 -17.35 1.93
C ALA A 104 -9.89 -18.65 1.14
N ARG A 105 -10.87 -19.57 1.24
CA ARG A 105 -10.87 -20.86 0.52
C ARG A 105 -11.30 -20.74 -0.93
N LEU A 106 -11.92 -19.63 -1.32
CA LEU A 106 -12.36 -19.40 -2.70
C LEU A 106 -11.13 -19.21 -3.58
N ASN A 107 -10.99 -20.05 -4.62
CA ASN A 107 -9.84 -20.01 -5.51
C ASN A 107 -10.21 -19.60 -6.94
N GLN A 108 -11.48 -19.73 -7.30
CA GLN A 108 -11.98 -19.43 -8.64
C GLN A 108 -12.95 -18.26 -8.60
N SER A 109 -12.87 -17.39 -9.61
CA SER A 109 -13.74 -16.21 -9.70
C SER A 109 -15.23 -16.59 -9.77
N ASP A 110 -15.56 -17.66 -10.49
CA ASP A 110 -16.97 -18.08 -10.67
C ASP A 110 -17.58 -18.63 -9.38
N GLU A 111 -16.81 -19.43 -8.64
CA GLU A 111 -17.19 -19.91 -7.31
C GLU A 111 -17.44 -18.74 -6.35
N ALA A 112 -16.51 -17.78 -6.33
CA ALA A 112 -16.65 -16.60 -5.50
C ALA A 112 -17.85 -15.74 -5.90
N ALA A 113 -18.16 -15.61 -7.19
CA ALA A 113 -19.33 -14.89 -7.67
C ALA A 113 -20.64 -15.55 -7.21
N GLN A 114 -20.70 -16.88 -7.18
CA GLN A 114 -21.87 -17.60 -6.67
C GLN A 114 -22.08 -17.37 -5.17
N VAL A 115 -21.01 -17.45 -4.37
CA VAL A 115 -21.07 -17.18 -2.93
C VAL A 115 -21.45 -15.72 -2.67
N PHE A 116 -20.88 -14.79 -3.44
CA PHE A 116 -21.22 -13.37 -3.36
C PHE A 116 -22.70 -13.10 -3.66
N ALA A 117 -23.22 -13.65 -4.76
CA ALA A 117 -24.63 -13.50 -5.12
C ALA A 117 -25.57 -14.12 -4.07
N ALA A 118 -25.18 -15.24 -3.46
CA ALA A 118 -25.92 -15.83 -2.35
C ALA A 118 -25.95 -14.89 -1.13
N ALA A 119 -24.80 -14.32 -0.75
CA ALA A 119 -24.69 -13.36 0.35
C ALA A 119 -25.56 -12.12 0.13
N LEU A 120 -25.58 -11.58 -1.11
CA LEU A 120 -26.46 -10.46 -1.45
C LEU A 120 -27.94 -10.80 -1.31
N ARG A 121 -28.37 -11.99 -1.75
CA ARG A 121 -29.77 -12.44 -1.62
C ARG A 121 -30.21 -12.60 -0.17
N SER A 122 -29.30 -12.93 0.74
CA SER A 122 -29.59 -13.09 2.16
C SER A 122 -29.30 -11.86 3.00
N ASP A 123 -28.93 -10.72 2.39
CA ASP A 123 -28.43 -9.52 3.06
C ASP A 123 -27.27 -9.79 4.05
N ASP A 124 -26.44 -10.81 3.76
CA ASP A 124 -25.26 -11.15 4.55
C ASP A 124 -24.09 -10.24 4.16
N LYS A 125 -24.08 -9.06 4.78
CA LYS A 125 -23.06 -8.02 4.53
C LYS A 125 -21.67 -8.45 4.95
N ILE A 126 -21.55 -9.32 5.95
CA ILE A 126 -20.26 -9.78 6.47
C ILE A 126 -19.61 -10.72 5.47
N LEU A 127 -20.35 -11.71 4.97
CA LEU A 127 -19.86 -12.62 3.94
C LEU A 127 -19.61 -11.87 2.62
N ALA A 128 -20.51 -10.97 2.21
CA ALA A 128 -20.31 -10.17 1.01
C ALA A 128 -19.01 -9.33 1.07
N ALA A 129 -18.73 -8.70 2.21
CA ALA A 129 -17.50 -7.94 2.42
C ALA A 129 -16.25 -8.84 2.43
N ALA A 130 -16.30 -10.03 3.05
CA ALA A 130 -15.20 -10.99 3.04
C ALA A 130 -14.87 -11.48 1.62
N VAL A 131 -15.90 -11.81 0.82
CA VAL A 131 -15.73 -12.21 -0.58
C VAL A 131 -15.18 -11.06 -1.43
N LEU A 132 -15.62 -9.81 -1.19
CA LEU A 132 -15.04 -8.64 -1.85
C LEU A 132 -13.56 -8.46 -1.53
N GLY A 133 -13.15 -8.64 -0.26
CA GLY A 133 -11.74 -8.60 0.14
C GLY A 133 -10.90 -9.64 -0.61
N ARG A 134 -11.39 -10.88 -0.72
CA ARG A 134 -10.76 -11.92 -1.54
C ARG A 134 -10.71 -11.55 -3.02
N ALA A 135 -11.81 -11.05 -3.57
CA ALA A 135 -11.91 -10.63 -4.96
C ALA A 135 -10.91 -9.53 -5.31
N LEU A 136 -10.73 -8.55 -4.43
CA LEU A 136 -9.68 -7.56 -4.59
C LEU A 136 -8.32 -8.22 -4.65
N ASN A 137 -7.95 -9.06 -3.67
CA ASN A 137 -6.64 -9.71 -3.64
C ASN A 137 -6.36 -10.57 -4.87
N ALA A 138 -7.38 -11.24 -5.41
CA ALA A 138 -7.26 -12.10 -6.57
C ALA A 138 -7.51 -11.40 -7.92
N GLY A 139 -7.92 -10.12 -7.93
CA GLY A 139 -8.17 -9.35 -9.15
C GLY A 139 -9.50 -9.67 -9.85
N TRP A 140 -10.50 -10.18 -9.13
CA TRP A 140 -11.80 -10.57 -9.69
C TRP A 140 -12.73 -9.35 -9.87
N THR A 141 -12.60 -8.68 -11.01
CA THR A 141 -13.27 -7.41 -11.31
C THR A 141 -14.80 -7.50 -11.39
N SER A 142 -15.35 -8.65 -11.78
CA SER A 142 -16.81 -8.86 -11.85
C SER A 142 -17.49 -8.67 -10.49
N ILE A 143 -16.92 -9.24 -9.44
CA ILE A 143 -17.42 -9.15 -8.07
C ILE A 143 -17.29 -7.73 -7.54
N ILE A 144 -16.15 -7.07 -7.79
CA ILE A 144 -15.92 -5.67 -7.38
C ILE A 144 -16.96 -4.75 -8.01
N ASN A 145 -17.20 -4.91 -9.32
CA ASN A 145 -18.18 -4.11 -10.05
C ASN A 145 -19.60 -4.36 -9.55
N GLU A 146 -19.95 -5.61 -9.26
CA GLU A 146 -21.27 -5.96 -8.73
C GLU A 146 -21.47 -5.36 -7.33
N TYR A 147 -20.48 -5.45 -6.45
CA TYR A 147 -20.55 -4.84 -5.13
C TYR A 147 -20.81 -3.33 -5.19
N VAL A 148 -20.13 -2.61 -6.09
CA VAL A 148 -20.30 -1.16 -6.27
C VAL A 148 -21.72 -0.80 -6.72
N LYS A 149 -22.38 -1.63 -7.54
CA LYS A 149 -23.77 -1.38 -7.94
C LYS A 149 -24.72 -1.38 -6.74
N HIS A 150 -24.51 -2.31 -5.81
CA HIS A 150 -25.33 -2.42 -4.58
C HIS A 150 -24.86 -1.48 -3.47
N ASN A 151 -23.61 -1.02 -3.51
CA ASN A 151 -23.01 -0.13 -2.51
C ASN A 151 -22.28 1.05 -3.18
N PRO A 152 -23.00 2.03 -3.76
CA PRO A 152 -22.38 3.13 -4.49
C PRO A 152 -21.41 3.97 -3.63
N SER A 153 -21.67 4.07 -2.33
CA SER A 153 -20.80 4.78 -1.37
C SER A 153 -19.41 4.14 -1.22
N ALA A 154 -19.27 2.85 -1.50
CA ALA A 154 -17.98 2.15 -1.47
C ALA A 154 -17.13 2.36 -2.73
N SER A 155 -17.69 2.98 -3.78
CA SER A 155 -17.01 3.16 -5.07
C SER A 155 -15.72 3.96 -4.94
N GLU A 156 -15.73 5.04 -4.17
CA GLU A 156 -14.57 5.91 -3.97
C GLU A 156 -13.45 5.14 -3.25
N ASP A 157 -13.79 4.43 -2.18
CA ASP A 157 -12.84 3.66 -1.38
C ASP A 157 -12.16 2.54 -2.17
N LEU A 158 -12.94 1.84 -3.01
CA LEU A 158 -12.43 0.78 -3.86
C LEU A 158 -11.52 1.34 -4.96
N LYS A 159 -11.85 2.51 -5.51
CA LYS A 159 -10.98 3.24 -6.44
C LYS A 159 -9.68 3.66 -5.75
N ASP A 160 -9.76 4.21 -4.54
CA ASP A 160 -8.60 4.60 -3.75
C ASP A 160 -7.69 3.41 -3.44
N LEU A 161 -8.26 2.26 -3.02
CA LEU A 161 -7.49 1.03 -2.81
C LEU A 161 -6.80 0.54 -4.09
N ALA A 162 -7.50 0.57 -5.23
CA ALA A 162 -6.91 0.23 -6.51
C ALA A 162 -5.75 1.17 -6.89
N ARG A 163 -5.88 2.47 -6.59
CA ARG A 163 -4.79 3.45 -6.79
C ARG A 163 -3.59 3.16 -5.90
N LEU A 164 -3.81 2.85 -4.61
CA LEU A 164 -2.74 2.55 -3.64
C LEU A 164 -1.88 1.36 -4.06
N ARG A 165 -2.49 0.32 -4.63
CA ARG A 165 -1.76 -0.86 -5.15
C ARG A 165 -0.75 -0.51 -6.25
N ARG A 166 -1.02 0.52 -7.06
CA ARG A 166 -0.08 0.97 -8.10
C ARG A 166 1.18 1.61 -7.53
N TYR A 167 1.08 2.26 -6.36
CA TYR A 167 2.26 2.79 -5.66
C TYR A 167 3.12 1.65 -5.11
N GLN A 168 2.51 0.61 -4.54
CA GLN A 168 3.22 -0.56 -3.99
C GLN A 168 3.97 -1.36 -5.06
N SER A 169 3.38 -1.54 -6.25
CA SER A 169 4.05 -2.26 -7.35
C SER A 169 5.26 -1.50 -7.90
N PHE A 170 5.20 -0.17 -7.91
CA PHE A 170 6.32 0.67 -8.35
C PHE A 170 7.47 0.61 -7.34
N GLU A 171 7.17 0.71 -6.04
CA GLU A 171 8.15 0.52 -4.97
C GLU A 171 8.85 -0.83 -5.05
N ALA A 172 8.09 -1.92 -5.22
CA ALA A 172 8.67 -3.27 -5.35
C ALA A 172 9.67 -3.35 -6.53
N THR A 173 9.31 -2.77 -7.68
CA THR A 173 10.16 -2.77 -8.88
C THR A 173 11.46 -1.99 -8.67
N ILE A 174 11.40 -0.86 -7.96
CA ILE A 174 12.58 -0.04 -7.67
C ILE A 174 13.45 -0.65 -6.56
N ALA A 175 12.85 -1.27 -5.55
CA ALA A 175 13.59 -1.96 -4.49
C ALA A 175 14.53 -3.03 -5.07
N TYR A 176 14.10 -3.77 -6.09
CA TYR A 176 14.95 -4.72 -6.81
C TYR A 176 16.04 -4.04 -7.66
N ALA A 177 15.76 -2.86 -8.24
CA ALA A 177 16.72 -2.13 -9.06
C ALA A 177 17.85 -1.47 -8.25
N TRP A 178 17.62 -1.17 -6.98
CA TRP A 178 18.59 -0.47 -6.11
C TRP A 178 19.15 -1.32 -4.96
N GLY A 179 18.85 -2.62 -4.96
CA GLY A 179 19.41 -3.61 -4.05
C GLY A 179 18.88 -3.50 -2.61
N ALA A 180 18.39 -4.62 -2.08
CA ALA A 180 18.28 -4.86 -0.66
C ALA A 180 19.61 -4.58 0.07
#